data_AF-A0A0G0ET00-F1
#
_entry.id   AF-A0A0G0ET00-F1
#
_cell.length_a   1.000
_cell.length_b   1.000
_cell.length_c   1.000
_cell.angle_alpha   90.00
_cell.angle_beta   90.00
_cell.angle_gamma   90.00
#
_symmetry.space_group_name_H-M   'P 1'
#
loop_
_entity.id
_entity.type
_entity.pdbx_description
1 polymer ?
#
loop_
_entity_poly.entity_id
_entity_poly.type
_entity_poly.pdbx_seq_one_letter_code
_entity_poly.pdbx_strand_id
1 'polypeptide(L)'
;MRILVLFLAGLVFFFFIGEALNRLFKNPLHSLYGIFLIISGFIIGFLGQFFMPQPLNTLLGVFLLGSGVGLTLHHLMSRRYIISERAELNFVRKHETKIERALEILPGAMTWIALTSPFWLSLTLPFAVAYFIVIADVYWLISALRISILIIVGYRKLIWAKAQPWLEKIKKDYPKVWEEYYHILVLPSYKESLEVLAPAFEAIANSNYPKDKIFLAVGFEAFADKDQVKEIIDFLERYKKSIGGVFTTIHELQSGEVKGPGSNRNWMIKNASEEFKKLGISPEKVFVTTLDADFVIHPRPHPYASYCHRHCFLAAGRNGWL
;
A
#
# COMPACT_ATOMS: atom_id res chain seq x y z
N MET A 1 2.57 2.51 -37.10
CA MET A 1 3.96 2.28 -36.60
C MET A 1 4.90 3.45 -36.88
N ARG A 2 5.03 3.94 -38.13
CA ARG A 2 5.98 5.02 -38.48
C ARG A 2 5.83 6.32 -37.66
N ILE A 3 4.58 6.74 -37.40
CA ILE A 3 4.25 7.94 -36.61
C ILE A 3 4.78 7.83 -35.16
N LEU A 4 4.46 6.73 -34.48
CA LEU A 4 4.91 6.49 -33.10
C LEU A 4 6.43 6.39 -33.00
N VAL A 5 7.07 5.72 -33.96
CA VAL A 5 8.54 5.60 -34.02
C VAL A 5 9.19 6.97 -34.17
N LEU A 6 8.66 7.85 -35.01
CA LEU A 6 9.19 9.20 -35.18
C LEU A 6 9.00 10.09 -33.94
N PHE A 7 7.86 9.97 -33.26
CA PHE A 7 7.65 10.64 -31.98
C PHE A 7 8.70 10.20 -30.96
N LEU A 8 8.88 8.89 -30.79
CA LEU A 8 9.84 8.32 -29.84
C LEU A 8 11.28 8.67 -30.22
N ALA A 9 11.61 8.65 -31.51
CA ALA A 9 12.94 9.03 -32.01
C ALA A 9 13.24 10.51 -31.69
N GLY A 10 12.29 11.41 -31.96
CA GLY A 10 12.42 12.82 -31.57
C GLY A 10 12.58 12.99 -30.07
N LEU A 11 11.72 12.33 -29.28
CA LEU A 11 11.74 12.39 -27.81
C LEU A 11 13.10 11.95 -27.25
N VAL A 12 13.56 10.75 -27.59
CA VAL A 12 14.81 10.21 -27.05
C VAL A 12 16.01 11.02 -27.51
N PHE A 13 16.07 11.37 -28.80
CA PHE A 13 17.19 12.13 -29.34
C PHE A 13 17.33 13.50 -28.68
N PHE A 14 16.23 14.26 -28.60
CA PHE A 14 16.26 15.60 -28.00
C PHE A 14 16.36 15.59 -26.47
N PHE A 15 15.91 14.52 -25.82
CA PHE A 15 16.19 14.30 -24.41
C PHE A 15 17.70 14.27 -24.11
N PHE A 16 18.46 13.50 -24.90
CA PHE A 16 19.92 13.43 -24.75
C PHE A 16 20.63 14.69 -25.24
N ILE A 17 20.09 15.40 -26.23
CA ILE A 17 20.57 16.74 -26.57
C ILE A 17 20.42 17.69 -25.37
N GLY A 18 19.29 17.62 -24.65
CA GLY A 18 19.10 18.40 -23.42
C GLY A 18 20.20 18.14 -22.40
N GLU A 19 20.59 16.87 -22.21
CA GLU A 19 21.72 16.49 -21.35
C GLU A 19 23.06 17.03 -21.84
N ALA A 20 23.35 16.90 -23.13
CA ALA A 20 24.57 17.43 -23.72
C ALA A 20 24.68 18.95 -23.53
N LEU A 21 23.59 19.67 -23.78
CA LEU A 21 23.56 21.11 -23.63
C LEU A 21 23.64 21.56 -22.16
N ASN A 22 23.06 20.80 -21.23
CA ASN A 22 23.19 21.06 -19.78
C ASN A 22 24.64 20.89 -19.29
N ARG A 23 25.44 20.03 -19.93
CA ARG A 23 26.88 19.89 -19.64
C ARG A 23 27.72 21.01 -20.27
N LEU A 24 27.31 21.50 -21.45
CA LEU A 24 28.04 22.54 -22.18
C LEU A 24 27.77 23.95 -21.66
N PHE A 25 26.56 24.21 -21.16
CA PHE A 25 26.13 25.54 -20.72
C PHE A 25 25.76 25.54 -19.23
N LYS A 26 26.13 26.60 -18.50
CA LYS A 26 25.88 26.70 -17.05
C LYS A 26 24.39 26.83 -16.69
N ASN A 27 23.56 27.44 -17.54
CA ASN A 27 22.14 27.70 -17.26
C ASN A 27 21.23 27.71 -18.49
N PRO A 28 21.12 26.60 -19.23
CA PRO A 28 20.32 26.65 -20.43
C PRO A 28 18.83 26.40 -20.14
N LEU A 29 17.98 27.30 -20.65
CA LEU A 29 16.52 27.19 -20.58
C LEU A 29 15.97 26.39 -21.77
N HIS A 30 16.34 25.10 -21.85
CA HIS A 30 15.90 24.22 -22.93
C HIS A 30 14.40 23.92 -22.93
N SER A 31 13.71 24.15 -21.81
CA SER A 31 12.25 24.13 -21.71
C SER A 31 11.57 25.07 -22.70
N LEU A 32 12.10 26.28 -22.92
CA LEU A 32 11.52 27.25 -23.86
C LEU A 32 11.63 26.74 -25.30
N TYR A 33 12.78 26.18 -25.67
CA TYR A 33 12.96 25.54 -26.97
C TYR A 33 12.06 24.31 -27.11
N GLY A 34 11.89 23.53 -26.05
CA GLY A 34 10.98 22.40 -26.02
C GLY A 34 9.52 22.81 -26.24
N ILE A 35 9.05 23.86 -25.55
CA ILE A 35 7.70 24.42 -25.73
C ILE A 35 7.52 24.96 -27.15
N PHE A 36 8.52 25.68 -27.68
CA PHE A 36 8.49 26.18 -29.05
C PHE A 36 8.35 25.05 -30.07
N LEU A 37 9.12 23.96 -29.91
CA LEU A 37 9.03 22.78 -30.77
C LEU A 37 7.66 22.08 -30.66
N ILE A 38 7.08 21.99 -29.46
CA ILE A 38 5.73 21.44 -29.28
C ILE A 38 4.71 22.29 -30.05
N ILE A 39 4.74 23.61 -29.87
CA ILE A 39 3.81 24.53 -30.54
C ILE A 39 3.98 24.46 -32.06
N SER A 40 5.22 24.50 -32.54
CA SER A 40 5.52 24.35 -33.97
C SER A 40 5.06 23.00 -34.50
N GLY A 41 5.22 21.92 -33.73
CA GLY A 41 4.74 20.59 -34.08
C GLY A 41 3.22 20.54 -34.26
N PHE A 42 2.46 21.18 -33.36
CA PHE A 42 1.00 21.31 -33.50
C PHE A 42 0.61 22.14 -34.73
N ILE A 43 1.23 23.31 -34.91
CA ILE A 43 0.96 24.19 -36.07
C ILE A 43 1.23 23.44 -37.37
N ILE A 44 2.37 22.77 -37.47
CA ILE A 44 2.76 22.01 -38.65
C ILE A 44 1.82 20.81 -38.87
N GLY A 45 1.46 20.09 -37.80
CA GLY A 45 0.55 18.95 -37.91
C GLY A 45 -0.84 19.32 -38.45
N PHE A 46 -1.40 20.44 -37.98
CA PHE A 46 -2.76 20.87 -38.35
C PHE A 46 -2.82 21.78 -39.58
N LEU A 47 -1.93 22.78 -39.66
CA LEU A 47 -1.94 23.78 -40.74
C LEU A 47 -0.93 23.47 -41.85
N GLY A 48 0.00 22.54 -41.64
CA GLY A 48 1.01 22.19 -42.65
C GLY A 48 0.41 21.58 -43.93
N GLN A 49 -0.83 21.10 -43.89
CA GLN A 49 -1.52 20.58 -45.07
C GLN A 49 -1.74 21.62 -46.17
N PHE A 50 -1.70 22.92 -45.82
CA PHE A 50 -1.81 24.02 -46.79
C PHE A 50 -0.49 24.30 -47.54
N PHE A 51 0.64 23.84 -47.00
CA PHE A 51 1.98 24.21 -47.49
C PHE A 51 2.80 23.00 -47.97
N MET A 52 2.47 21.79 -47.52
CA MET A 52 3.23 20.59 -47.85
C MET A 52 2.37 19.32 -47.87
N PRO A 53 2.85 18.23 -48.50
CA PRO A 53 2.09 16.97 -48.59
C PRO A 53 1.71 16.40 -47.22
N GLN A 54 0.52 15.79 -47.15
CA GLN A 54 -0.05 15.24 -45.91
C GLN A 54 0.78 14.16 -45.18
N PRO A 55 1.62 13.36 -45.87
CA PRO A 55 2.57 12.50 -45.16
C PRO A 55 3.66 13.31 -44.47
N LEU A 56 4.18 14.36 -45.12
CA LEU A 56 5.31 15.14 -44.64
C LEU A 56 4.93 16.02 -43.45
N ASN A 57 3.78 16.69 -43.50
CA ASN A 57 3.34 17.52 -42.36
C ASN A 57 3.08 16.69 -41.10
N THR A 58 2.48 15.51 -41.25
CA THR A 58 2.17 14.62 -40.15
C THR A 58 3.44 14.09 -39.52
N LEU A 59 4.40 13.63 -40.32
CA LEU A 59 5.66 13.08 -39.81
C LEU A 59 6.53 14.17 -39.17
N LEU A 60 6.64 15.34 -39.80
CA LEU A 60 7.40 16.47 -39.26
C LEU A 60 6.76 17.03 -37.98
N GLY A 61 5.45 17.21 -37.97
CA GLY A 61 4.71 17.68 -36.79
C GLY A 61 4.90 16.73 -35.61
N VAL A 62 4.76 15.43 -35.83
CA VAL A 62 4.92 14.41 -34.78
C VAL A 62 6.37 14.30 -34.29
N PHE A 63 7.35 14.42 -35.18
CA PHE A 63 8.75 14.46 -34.78
C PHE A 63 9.06 15.70 -33.92
N LEU A 64 8.55 16.88 -34.28
CA LEU A 64 8.71 18.11 -33.51
C LEU A 64 8.02 18.04 -32.14
N LEU A 65 6.82 17.45 -32.08
CA LEU A 65 6.13 17.17 -30.82
C LEU A 65 6.99 16.28 -29.92
N GLY A 66 7.49 15.16 -30.44
CA GLY A 66 8.39 14.27 -29.70
C GLY A 66 9.65 14.99 -29.22
N SER A 67 10.30 15.72 -30.13
CA SER A 67 11.52 16.49 -29.85
C SER A 67 11.31 17.53 -28.74
N GLY A 68 10.20 18.27 -28.81
CA GLY A 68 9.86 19.27 -27.82
C GLY A 68 9.54 18.68 -26.45
N VAL A 69 8.80 17.55 -26.41
CA VAL A 69 8.57 16.78 -25.17
C VAL A 69 9.86 16.25 -24.58
N GLY A 70 10.79 15.78 -25.42
CA GLY A 70 12.11 15.32 -24.97
C GLY A 70 12.91 16.40 -24.23
N LEU A 71 12.99 17.61 -24.82
CA LEU A 71 13.69 18.75 -24.20
C LEU A 71 13.00 19.24 -22.91
N THR A 72 11.67 19.36 -22.90
CA THR A 72 10.96 19.82 -21.70
C THR A 72 11.06 18.81 -20.57
N LEU A 73 10.96 17.52 -20.87
CA LEU A 73 11.07 16.44 -19.88
C LEU A 73 12.47 16.40 -19.26
N HIS A 74 13.53 16.48 -20.09
CA HIS A 74 14.91 16.56 -19.57
C HIS A 74 15.08 17.78 -18.66
N HIS A 75 14.61 18.96 -19.12
CA HIS A 75 14.69 20.19 -18.33
C HIS A 75 14.00 20.06 -16.97
N LEU A 76 12.78 19.50 -16.94
CA LEU A 76 12.00 19.30 -15.71
C LEU A 76 12.61 18.26 -14.76
N MET A 77 13.35 17.29 -15.27
CA MET A 77 14.10 16.36 -14.42
C MET A 77 15.40 16.99 -13.90
N SER A 78 16.02 17.89 -14.65
CA SER A 78 17.20 18.63 -14.19
C SER A 78 16.88 19.84 -13.32
N ARG A 79 15.69 20.45 -13.46
CA ARG A 79 15.28 21.71 -12.82
C ARG A 79 13.81 21.66 -12.43
N ARG A 80 13.47 22.29 -11.30
CA ARG A 80 12.10 22.26 -10.72
C ARG A 80 11.15 23.31 -11.31
N TYR A 81 11.54 24.00 -12.37
CA TYR A 81 10.78 25.09 -12.99
C TYR A 81 10.89 25.04 -14.51
N ILE A 82 9.98 25.72 -15.21
CA ILE A 82 9.94 25.79 -16.67
C ILE A 82 10.65 27.05 -17.18
N ILE A 83 10.29 28.22 -16.67
CA ILE A 83 10.73 29.54 -17.11
C ILE A 83 11.52 30.24 -16.00
N SER A 84 10.93 30.32 -14.81
CA SER A 84 11.56 30.98 -13.66
C SER A 84 10.95 30.49 -12.36
N GLU A 85 11.82 29.99 -11.47
CA GLU A 85 11.45 29.47 -10.16
C GLU A 85 10.62 30.46 -9.35
N ARG A 86 11.06 31.73 -9.27
CA ARG A 86 10.34 32.75 -8.48
C ARG A 86 8.96 33.06 -9.03
N ALA A 87 8.83 33.18 -10.35
CA ALA A 87 7.56 33.50 -10.98
C ALA A 87 6.56 32.35 -10.85
N GLU A 88 7.02 31.11 -11.06
CA GLU A 88 6.18 29.92 -10.94
C GLU A 88 5.77 29.64 -9.51
N LEU A 89 6.70 29.74 -8.53
CA LEU A 89 6.35 29.59 -7.12
C LEU A 89 5.33 30.64 -6.68
N ASN A 90 5.47 31.90 -7.12
CA ASN A 90 4.51 32.95 -6.82
C ASN A 90 3.15 32.67 -7.47
N PHE A 91 3.13 32.15 -8.70
CA PHE A 91 1.90 31.76 -9.38
C PHE A 91 1.20 30.59 -8.69
N VAL A 92 1.95 29.55 -8.33
CA VAL A 92 1.45 28.36 -7.65
C VAL A 92 0.89 28.73 -6.29
N ARG A 93 1.63 29.50 -5.48
CA ARG A 93 1.14 29.99 -4.18
C ARG A 93 -0.12 30.84 -4.31
N LYS A 94 -0.20 31.69 -5.33
CA LYS A 94 -1.39 32.51 -5.58
C LYS A 94 -2.63 31.69 -5.98
N HIS A 95 -2.43 30.52 -6.59
CA HIS A 95 -3.51 29.67 -7.11
C HIS A 95 -3.50 28.25 -6.53
N GLU A 96 -2.95 28.09 -5.32
CA GLU A 96 -2.67 26.79 -4.70
C GLU A 96 -3.91 25.88 -4.72
N THR A 97 -5.03 26.39 -4.21
CA THR A 97 -6.31 25.66 -4.16
C THR A 97 -6.84 25.21 -5.53
N LYS A 98 -6.58 25.97 -6.60
CA LYS A 98 -7.03 25.61 -7.95
C LYS A 98 -6.11 24.55 -8.56
N ILE A 99 -4.81 24.66 -8.32
CA ILE A 99 -3.81 23.72 -8.81
C ILE A 99 -3.97 22.37 -8.11
N GLU A 100 -4.14 22.39 -6.78
CA GLU A 100 -4.42 21.20 -5.98
C GLU A 100 -5.67 20.48 -6.51
N ARG A 101 -6.80 21.18 -6.63
CA ARG A 101 -8.04 20.60 -7.20
C ARG A 101 -7.85 20.04 -8.61
N ALA A 102 -7.09 20.72 -9.48
CA ALA A 102 -6.82 20.24 -10.83
C ALA A 102 -6.00 18.94 -10.82
N LEU A 103 -4.98 18.86 -9.95
CA LEU A 103 -4.17 17.65 -9.78
C LEU A 103 -4.95 16.51 -9.10
N GLU A 104 -5.87 16.83 -8.18
CA GLU A 104 -6.78 15.85 -7.56
C GLU A 104 -7.77 15.25 -8.59
N ILE A 105 -8.27 16.08 -9.52
CA ILE A 105 -9.19 15.64 -10.56
C ILE A 105 -8.47 14.81 -11.64
N LEU A 106 -7.20 15.10 -11.92
CA LEU A 106 -6.45 14.54 -13.04
C LEU A 106 -6.44 12.99 -13.07
N PRO A 107 -6.12 12.26 -11.98
CA PRO A 107 -6.23 10.80 -11.95
C PRO A 107 -7.62 10.27 -12.28
N GLY A 108 -8.67 10.91 -11.74
CA GLY A 108 -10.06 10.54 -12.00
C GLY A 108 -10.46 10.80 -13.45
N ALA A 109 -10.11 11.97 -13.99
CA ALA A 109 -10.35 12.32 -15.38
C ALA A 109 -9.64 11.39 -16.35
N MET A 110 -8.37 11.05 -16.11
CA MET A 110 -7.63 10.06 -16.92
C MET A 110 -8.30 8.69 -16.87
N THR A 111 -8.80 8.28 -15.71
CA THR A 111 -9.55 7.03 -15.55
C THR A 111 -10.83 7.03 -16.39
N TRP A 112 -11.62 8.09 -16.33
CA TRP A 112 -12.86 8.22 -17.12
C TRP A 112 -12.58 8.28 -18.62
N ILE A 113 -11.53 9.00 -19.04
CA ILE A 113 -11.11 9.05 -20.45
C ILE A 113 -10.71 7.65 -20.92
N ALA A 114 -9.88 6.92 -20.15
CA ALA A 114 -9.45 5.58 -20.50
C ALA A 114 -10.62 4.58 -20.53
N LEU A 115 -11.52 4.66 -19.55
CA LEU A 115 -12.70 3.79 -19.45
C LEU A 115 -13.68 3.99 -20.60
N THR A 116 -13.92 5.24 -21.00
CA THR A 116 -14.80 5.58 -22.14
C THR A 116 -14.10 5.49 -23.48
N SER A 117 -12.76 5.35 -23.50
CA SER A 117 -11.96 5.31 -24.72
C SER A 117 -12.41 4.29 -25.76
N PRO A 118 -12.82 3.05 -25.43
CA PRO A 118 -13.26 2.10 -26.44
C PRO A 118 -14.47 2.59 -27.24
N PHE A 119 -15.39 3.35 -26.63
CA PHE A 119 -16.59 3.84 -27.29
C PHE A 119 -16.25 4.82 -28.42
N TRP A 120 -15.56 5.92 -28.12
CA TRP A 120 -15.27 6.94 -29.13
C TRP A 120 -14.07 6.58 -30.03
N LEU A 121 -13.11 5.78 -29.54
CA LEU A 121 -12.05 5.24 -30.41
C LEU A 121 -12.58 4.19 -31.39
N SER A 122 -13.65 3.45 -31.07
CA SER A 122 -14.20 2.48 -32.02
C SER A 122 -14.75 3.13 -33.29
N LEU A 123 -15.27 4.37 -33.17
CA LEU A 123 -15.79 5.15 -34.29
C LEU A 123 -14.67 5.71 -35.18
N THR A 124 -13.50 6.00 -34.61
CA THR A 124 -12.40 6.67 -35.32
C THR A 124 -11.30 5.71 -35.76
N LEU A 125 -10.97 4.70 -34.96
CA LEU A 125 -9.85 3.76 -35.14
C LEU A 125 -10.26 2.32 -34.71
N PRO A 126 -11.24 1.69 -35.38
CA PRO A 126 -11.80 0.39 -34.95
C PRO A 126 -10.76 -0.73 -34.83
N PHE A 127 -9.79 -0.78 -35.75
CA PHE A 127 -8.73 -1.80 -35.72
C PHE A 127 -7.81 -1.65 -34.50
N ALA A 128 -7.48 -0.42 -34.10
CA ALA A 128 -6.62 -0.19 -32.94
C ALA A 128 -7.30 -0.63 -31.64
N VAL A 129 -8.61 -0.33 -31.51
CA VAL A 129 -9.42 -0.77 -30.37
C VAL A 129 -9.51 -2.30 -30.33
N ALA A 130 -9.71 -2.97 -31.45
CA ALA A 130 -9.75 -4.43 -31.51
C ALA A 130 -8.44 -5.07 -31.00
N TYR A 131 -7.28 -4.59 -31.47
CA TYR A 131 -5.98 -5.07 -30.97
C TYR A 131 -5.81 -4.80 -29.47
N PHE A 132 -6.22 -3.63 -29.00
CA PHE A 132 -6.15 -3.28 -27.58
C PHE A 132 -7.00 -4.21 -26.72
N ILE A 133 -8.25 -4.49 -27.12
CA ILE A 133 -9.15 -5.41 -26.41
C ILE A 133 -8.54 -6.80 -26.34
N VAL A 134 -8.05 -7.35 -27.46
CA VAL A 134 -7.44 -8.68 -27.47
C VAL A 134 -6.22 -8.76 -26.54
N ILE A 135 -5.35 -7.74 -26.55
CA ILE A 135 -4.19 -7.69 -25.63
C ILE A 135 -4.66 -7.62 -24.17
N ALA A 136 -5.66 -6.79 -23.87
CA ALA A 136 -6.22 -6.67 -22.54
C ALA A 136 -6.85 -7.99 -22.07
N ASP A 137 -7.63 -8.67 -22.91
CA ASP A 137 -8.25 -9.96 -22.60
C ASP A 137 -7.21 -11.04 -22.32
N VAL A 138 -6.15 -11.12 -23.13
CA VAL A 138 -5.02 -12.05 -22.89
C VAL A 138 -4.31 -11.72 -21.58
N TYR A 139 -4.06 -10.44 -21.30
CA TYR A 139 -3.46 -10.00 -20.03
C TYR A 139 -4.34 -10.38 -18.82
N TRP A 140 -5.64 -10.12 -18.90
CA TRP A 140 -6.60 -10.46 -17.84
C TRP A 140 -6.72 -11.97 -17.65
N LEU A 141 -6.71 -12.74 -18.73
CA LEU A 141 -6.70 -14.21 -18.67
C LEU A 141 -5.46 -14.73 -17.94
N ILE A 142 -4.26 -14.25 -18.30
CA ILE A 142 -3.01 -14.65 -17.63
C ILE A 142 -3.04 -14.24 -16.16
N SER A 143 -3.52 -13.04 -15.85
CA SER A 143 -3.63 -12.53 -14.48
C SER A 143 -4.61 -13.35 -13.65
N ALA A 144 -5.78 -13.69 -14.20
CA ALA A 144 -6.76 -14.55 -13.57
C ALA A 144 -6.19 -15.94 -13.30
N LEU A 145 -5.55 -16.57 -14.29
CA LEU A 145 -4.90 -17.88 -14.12
C LEU A 145 -3.83 -17.85 -13.03
N ARG A 146 -2.98 -16.81 -13.01
CA ARG A 146 -1.97 -16.62 -11.97
C ARG A 146 -2.61 -16.54 -10.58
N ILE A 147 -3.64 -15.72 -10.42
CA ILE A 147 -4.35 -15.58 -9.14
C ILE A 147 -5.02 -16.90 -8.74
N SER A 148 -5.67 -17.60 -9.67
CA SER A 148 -6.29 -18.90 -9.41
C SER A 148 -5.27 -19.94 -8.93
N ILE A 149 -4.10 -20.04 -9.58
CA ILE A 149 -3.02 -20.93 -9.15
C ILE A 149 -2.55 -20.57 -7.75
N LEU A 150 -2.33 -19.28 -7.47
CA LEU A 150 -1.90 -18.81 -6.15
C LEU A 150 -2.94 -19.10 -5.06
N ILE A 151 -4.22 -18.98 -5.37
CA ILE A 151 -5.32 -19.34 -4.45
C ILE A 151 -5.29 -20.84 -4.16
N ILE A 152 -5.16 -21.69 -5.19
CA ILE A 152 -5.09 -23.15 -4.99
C ILE A 152 -3.88 -23.53 -4.13
N VAL A 153 -2.71 -22.96 -4.43
CA VAL A 153 -1.49 -23.19 -3.63
C VAL A 153 -1.66 -22.69 -2.19
N GLY A 154 -2.22 -21.49 -2.02
CA GLY A 154 -2.51 -20.90 -0.71
C GLY A 154 -3.48 -21.74 0.11
N TYR A 155 -4.55 -22.22 -0.52
CA TYR A 155 -5.53 -23.11 0.10
C TYR A 155 -4.89 -24.44 0.54
N ARG A 156 -4.11 -25.09 -0.33
CA ARG A 156 -3.40 -26.33 0.03
C ARG A 156 -2.43 -26.10 1.19
N LYS A 157 -1.69 -24.99 1.19
CA LYS A 157 -0.81 -24.60 2.31
C LYS A 157 -1.59 -24.35 3.60
N LEU A 158 -2.75 -23.71 3.53
CA LEU A 158 -3.64 -23.48 4.67
C LEU A 158 -4.15 -24.81 5.25
N ILE A 159 -4.62 -25.73 4.43
CA ILE A 159 -5.07 -27.06 4.87
C ILE A 159 -3.92 -27.83 5.51
N TRP A 160 -2.74 -27.84 4.89
CA TRP A 160 -1.56 -28.46 5.46
C TRP A 160 -1.21 -27.84 6.83
N ALA A 161 -1.22 -26.51 6.93
CA ALA A 161 -0.88 -25.79 8.15
C ALA A 161 -1.88 -26.05 9.28
N LYS A 162 -3.18 -26.14 8.97
CA LYS A 162 -4.22 -26.51 9.95
C LYS A 162 -4.03 -27.91 10.53
N ALA A 163 -3.45 -28.83 9.77
CA ALA A 163 -3.23 -30.22 10.17
C ALA A 163 -1.94 -30.44 11.00
N GLN A 164 -1.04 -29.46 11.09
CA GLN A 164 0.24 -29.65 11.79
C GLN A 164 0.10 -29.49 13.32
N PRO A 165 0.77 -30.34 14.12
CA PRO A 165 0.84 -30.19 15.57
C PRO A 165 1.90 -29.15 15.96
N TRP A 166 1.60 -27.87 15.75
CA TRP A 166 2.57 -26.78 15.92
C TRP A 166 3.19 -26.71 17.32
N LEU A 167 2.39 -26.95 18.37
CA LEU A 167 2.89 -26.93 19.74
C LEU A 167 3.92 -28.04 20.00
N GLU A 168 3.66 -29.25 19.49
CA GLU A 168 4.60 -30.38 19.60
C GLU A 168 5.89 -30.12 18.83
N LYS A 169 5.79 -29.51 17.63
CA LYS A 169 6.96 -29.10 16.86
C LYS A 169 7.81 -28.07 17.60
N ILE A 170 7.19 -27.05 18.19
CA ILE A 170 7.92 -26.06 19.02
C ILE A 170 8.62 -26.74 20.19
N LYS A 171 7.91 -27.61 20.91
CA LYS A 171 8.46 -28.36 22.05
C LYS A 171 9.64 -29.24 21.62
N LYS A 172 9.56 -29.86 20.45
CA LYS A 172 10.62 -30.71 19.89
C LYS A 172 11.82 -29.91 19.39
N ASP A 173 11.59 -28.83 18.65
CA ASP A 173 12.64 -28.02 18.02
C ASP A 173 13.37 -27.14 19.06
N TYR A 174 12.67 -26.70 20.13
CA TYR A 174 13.19 -25.76 21.13
C TYR A 174 12.86 -26.14 22.59
N PRO A 175 13.16 -27.37 23.05
CA PRO A 175 12.64 -27.92 24.31
C PRO A 175 12.97 -27.11 25.56
N LYS A 176 14.12 -26.44 25.59
CA LYS A 176 14.58 -25.66 26.76
C LYS A 176 14.11 -24.22 26.78
N VAL A 177 13.66 -23.68 25.64
CA VAL A 177 13.50 -22.23 25.46
C VAL A 177 12.07 -21.85 25.12
N TRP A 178 11.24 -22.77 24.64
CA TRP A 178 9.87 -22.45 24.27
C TRP A 178 9.00 -22.02 25.47
N GLU A 179 9.32 -22.53 26.66
CA GLU A 179 8.57 -22.23 27.89
C GLU A 179 8.78 -20.80 28.40
N GLU A 180 9.88 -20.16 28.02
CA GLU A 180 10.21 -18.81 28.48
C GLU A 180 9.38 -17.72 27.79
N TYR A 181 8.70 -18.05 26.69
CA TYR A 181 7.97 -17.08 25.88
C TYR A 181 6.48 -17.05 26.19
N TYR A 182 5.94 -15.85 26.16
CA TYR A 182 4.53 -15.53 26.33
C TYR A 182 3.99 -14.95 25.03
N HIS A 183 2.67 -14.95 24.88
CA HIS A 183 1.99 -14.43 23.68
C HIS A 183 0.85 -13.52 24.10
N ILE A 184 0.89 -12.27 23.68
CA ILE A 184 -0.23 -11.33 23.83
C ILE A 184 -0.98 -11.17 22.50
N LEU A 185 -2.29 -11.33 22.57
CA LEU A 185 -3.23 -11.03 21.50
C LEU A 185 -3.84 -9.66 21.73
N VAL A 186 -3.75 -8.78 20.74
CA VAL A 186 -4.17 -7.37 20.83
C VAL A 186 -5.37 -7.16 19.93
N LEU A 187 -6.54 -6.95 20.52
CA LEU A 187 -7.82 -6.76 19.84
C LEU A 187 -8.32 -5.33 20.08
N PRO A 188 -8.07 -4.37 19.17
CA PRO A 188 -8.72 -3.08 19.25
C PRO A 188 -10.20 -3.22 18.88
N SER A 189 -11.06 -2.60 19.67
CA SER A 189 -12.50 -2.51 19.45
C SER A 189 -12.93 -1.05 19.46
N TYR A 190 -13.79 -0.67 18.51
CA TYR A 190 -14.38 0.66 18.43
C TYR A 190 -15.86 0.67 18.85
N LYS A 191 -16.69 -0.13 18.17
CA LYS A 191 -18.15 -0.18 18.36
C LYS A 191 -18.73 -1.59 18.28
N GLU A 192 -17.86 -2.60 18.25
CA GLU A 192 -18.28 -3.99 18.13
C GLU A 192 -19.07 -4.41 19.38
N SER A 193 -20.21 -5.07 19.15
CA SER A 193 -21.02 -5.60 20.25
C SER A 193 -20.35 -6.82 20.88
N LEU A 194 -20.81 -7.16 22.09
CA LEU A 194 -20.39 -8.39 22.76
C LEU A 194 -20.62 -9.63 21.87
N GLU A 195 -21.68 -9.65 21.07
CA GLU A 195 -21.99 -10.76 20.15
C GLU A 195 -20.91 -10.99 19.09
N VAL A 196 -20.22 -9.92 18.66
CA VAL A 196 -19.12 -10.00 17.68
C VAL A 196 -17.81 -10.44 18.35
N LEU A 197 -17.56 -9.93 19.56
CA LEU A 197 -16.32 -10.17 20.30
C LEU A 197 -16.30 -11.53 21.03
N ALA A 198 -17.45 -11.99 21.53
CA ALA A 198 -17.55 -13.21 22.33
C ALA A 198 -17.01 -14.45 21.60
N PRO A 199 -17.34 -14.71 20.31
CA PRO A 199 -16.75 -15.82 19.56
C PRO A 199 -15.22 -15.78 19.47
N ALA A 200 -14.64 -14.58 19.32
CA ALA A 200 -13.19 -14.42 19.27
C ALA A 200 -12.55 -14.73 20.65
N PHE A 201 -13.13 -14.20 21.73
CA PHE A 201 -12.67 -14.46 23.09
C PHE A 201 -12.80 -15.93 23.49
N GLU A 202 -13.93 -16.56 23.16
CA GLU A 202 -14.16 -17.99 23.40
C GLU A 202 -13.17 -18.85 22.62
N ALA A 203 -12.88 -18.52 21.36
CA ALA A 203 -11.88 -19.23 20.58
C ALA A 203 -10.46 -19.11 21.18
N ILE A 204 -10.11 -17.94 21.71
CA ILE A 204 -8.84 -17.71 22.44
C ILE A 204 -8.80 -18.54 23.72
N ALA A 205 -9.84 -18.44 24.54
CA ALA A 205 -9.97 -19.19 25.78
C ALA A 205 -9.98 -20.72 25.57
N ASN A 206 -10.50 -21.20 24.43
CA ASN A 206 -10.57 -22.64 24.10
C ASN A 206 -9.42 -23.14 23.20
N SER A 207 -8.47 -22.28 22.84
CA SER A 207 -7.35 -22.64 21.96
C SER A 207 -6.44 -23.73 22.55
N ASN A 208 -5.82 -24.54 21.70
CA ASN A 208 -4.80 -25.51 22.12
C ASN A 208 -3.42 -24.85 22.33
N TYR A 209 -3.35 -23.90 23.26
CA TYR A 209 -2.13 -23.20 23.68
C TYR A 209 -2.03 -23.22 25.21
N PRO A 210 -0.82 -23.26 25.81
CA PRO A 210 -0.66 -23.18 27.27
C PRO A 210 -1.34 -21.93 27.82
N LYS A 211 -2.32 -22.14 28.70
CA LYS A 211 -3.22 -21.10 29.17
C LYS A 211 -2.51 -20.02 29.97
N ASP A 212 -1.57 -20.43 30.80
CA ASP A 212 -0.67 -19.56 31.55
C ASP A 212 0.26 -18.70 30.66
N LYS A 213 0.33 -18.98 29.35
CA LYS A 213 1.24 -18.30 28.41
C LYS A 213 0.55 -17.41 27.38
N ILE A 214 -0.78 -17.36 27.35
CA ILE A 214 -1.55 -16.51 26.45
C ILE A 214 -2.21 -15.37 27.22
N PHE A 215 -2.01 -14.16 26.75
CA PHE A 215 -2.57 -12.94 27.30
C PHE A 215 -3.45 -12.29 26.25
N LEU A 216 -4.51 -11.62 26.70
CA LEU A 216 -5.44 -10.90 25.84
C LEU A 216 -5.46 -9.43 26.24
N ALA A 217 -5.17 -8.53 25.30
CA ALA A 217 -5.41 -7.11 25.44
C ALA A 217 -6.59 -6.70 24.57
N VAL A 218 -7.57 -6.02 25.17
CA VAL A 218 -8.74 -5.46 24.49
C VAL A 218 -8.76 -3.95 24.71
N GLY A 219 -8.80 -3.18 23.62
CA GLY A 219 -8.67 -1.73 23.67
C GLY A 219 -9.89 -1.04 23.08
N PHE A 220 -10.58 -0.26 23.89
CA PHE A 220 -11.75 0.52 23.50
C PHE A 220 -11.36 1.97 23.19
N GLU A 221 -12.03 2.62 22.24
CA GLU A 221 -11.88 4.08 22.09
C GLU A 221 -12.79 4.82 23.09
N ALA A 222 -12.36 6.00 23.57
CA ALA A 222 -13.11 6.80 24.54
C ALA A 222 -14.52 7.24 24.10
N PHE A 223 -14.80 7.18 22.79
CA PHE A 223 -16.11 7.50 22.22
C PHE A 223 -17.06 6.29 22.15
N ALA A 224 -16.64 5.11 22.62
CA ALA A 224 -17.49 3.93 22.71
C ALA A 224 -18.56 4.10 23.81
N ASP A 225 -19.66 3.36 23.67
CA ASP A 225 -20.75 3.37 24.64
C ASP A 225 -20.26 2.76 25.98
N LYS A 226 -20.44 3.49 27.08
CA LYS A 226 -19.93 3.09 28.41
C LYS A 226 -20.60 1.83 28.93
N ASP A 227 -21.88 1.62 28.64
CA ASP A 227 -22.61 0.44 29.09
C ASP A 227 -22.16 -0.79 28.30
N GLN A 228 -21.94 -0.62 26.99
CA GLN A 228 -21.37 -1.67 26.11
C GLN A 228 -19.95 -2.07 26.57
N VAL A 229 -19.07 -1.09 26.85
CA VAL A 229 -17.71 -1.37 27.34
C VAL A 229 -17.75 -2.12 28.67
N LYS A 230 -18.64 -1.72 29.58
CA LYS A 230 -18.80 -2.40 30.87
C LYS A 230 -19.26 -3.84 30.70
N GLU A 231 -20.25 -4.10 29.85
CA GLU A 231 -20.73 -5.44 29.55
C GLU A 231 -19.61 -6.35 29.01
N ILE A 232 -18.77 -5.82 28.11
CA ILE A 232 -17.64 -6.55 27.54
C ILE A 232 -16.57 -6.83 28.60
N ILE A 233 -16.26 -5.86 29.46
CA ILE A 233 -15.31 -6.05 30.58
C ILE A 233 -15.82 -7.13 31.53
N ASP A 234 -17.10 -7.09 31.90
CA ASP A 234 -17.73 -8.08 32.78
C ASP A 234 -17.74 -9.49 32.15
N PHE A 235 -17.87 -9.57 30.81
CA PHE A 235 -17.71 -10.82 30.08
C PHE A 235 -16.27 -11.33 30.10
N LEU A 236 -15.29 -10.46 29.86
CA LEU A 236 -13.86 -10.77 29.83
C LEU A 236 -13.31 -11.24 31.19
N GLU A 237 -13.81 -10.70 32.30
CA GLU A 237 -13.42 -11.14 33.65
C GLU A 237 -13.70 -12.63 33.90
N ARG A 238 -14.69 -13.22 33.22
CA ARG A 238 -14.97 -14.67 33.29
C ARG A 238 -13.81 -15.51 32.74
N TYR A 239 -13.08 -14.98 31.77
CA TYR A 239 -11.97 -15.66 31.09
C TYR A 239 -10.60 -15.35 31.69
N LYS A 240 -10.50 -14.35 32.57
CA LYS A 240 -9.24 -13.93 33.20
C LYS A 240 -8.51 -15.06 33.93
N LYS A 241 -9.24 -16.04 34.48
CA LYS A 241 -8.67 -17.24 35.11
C LYS A 241 -8.38 -18.39 34.13
N SER A 242 -8.95 -18.33 32.93
CA SER A 242 -8.78 -19.36 31.89
C SER A 242 -7.55 -19.15 31.02
N ILE A 243 -6.93 -17.96 31.08
CA ILE A 243 -5.72 -17.58 30.36
C ILE A 243 -4.76 -16.82 31.29
N GLY A 244 -3.55 -16.50 30.83
CA GLY A 244 -2.48 -15.89 31.63
C GLY A 244 -2.80 -14.49 32.11
N GLY A 245 -3.69 -13.79 31.40
CA GLY A 245 -4.27 -12.52 31.85
C GLY A 245 -5.10 -11.85 30.77
N VAL A 246 -6.01 -10.98 31.21
CA VAL A 246 -6.76 -10.08 30.34
C VAL A 246 -6.46 -8.65 30.77
N PHE A 247 -6.10 -7.81 29.80
CA PHE A 247 -5.83 -6.38 29.97
C PHE A 247 -6.84 -5.59 29.15
N THR A 248 -7.56 -4.68 29.80
CA THR A 248 -8.52 -3.82 29.12
C THR A 248 -8.08 -2.38 29.21
N THR A 249 -8.09 -1.65 28.10
CA THR A 249 -7.73 -0.23 28.07
C THR A 249 -8.81 0.59 27.40
N ILE A 250 -9.00 1.83 27.86
CA ILE A 250 -9.76 2.85 27.15
C ILE A 250 -8.76 3.87 26.64
N HIS A 251 -8.71 4.10 25.33
CA HIS A 251 -7.81 5.06 24.69
C HIS A 251 -8.52 6.41 24.51
N GLU A 252 -8.01 7.42 25.20
CA GLU A 252 -8.34 8.83 24.97
C GLU A 252 -7.34 9.42 23.98
N LEU A 253 -7.84 10.06 22.92
CA LEU A 253 -7.00 10.63 21.85
C LEU A 253 -6.10 11.74 22.42
N GLN A 254 -4.78 11.56 22.33
CA GLN A 254 -3.83 12.56 22.82
C GLN A 254 -3.55 13.65 21.78
N SER A 255 -3.09 14.82 22.24
CA SER A 255 -2.69 15.91 21.34
C SER A 255 -1.54 15.47 20.44
N GLY A 256 -1.74 15.55 19.12
CA GLY A 256 -0.77 15.10 18.12
C GLY A 256 -0.95 13.65 17.65
N GLU A 257 -1.88 12.87 18.23
CA GLU A 257 -2.21 11.54 17.72
C GLU A 257 -3.20 11.59 16.56
N VAL A 258 -2.97 10.77 15.54
CA VAL A 258 -3.92 10.57 14.45
C VAL A 258 -5.01 9.62 14.93
N LYS A 259 -6.28 9.98 14.73
CA LYS A 259 -7.41 9.09 15.06
C LYS A 259 -7.34 7.82 14.20
N GLY A 260 -7.42 6.66 14.84
CA GLY A 260 -7.51 5.37 14.15
C GLY A 260 -7.00 4.19 14.98
N PRO A 261 -7.12 2.95 14.45
CA PRO A 261 -6.80 1.72 15.17
C PRO A 261 -5.31 1.58 15.53
N GLY A 262 -4.42 2.28 14.82
CA GLY A 262 -2.99 2.29 15.11
C GLY A 262 -2.67 2.95 16.46
N SER A 263 -3.27 4.10 16.75
CA SER A 263 -3.06 4.83 18.00
C SER A 263 -3.61 4.06 19.20
N ASN A 264 -4.78 3.44 19.04
CA ASN A 264 -5.37 2.55 20.06
C ASN A 264 -4.45 1.33 20.33
N ARG A 265 -3.97 0.63 19.29
CA ARG A 265 -3.03 -0.51 19.46
C ARG A 265 -1.75 -0.10 20.20
N ASN A 266 -1.19 1.08 19.90
CA ASN A 266 0.00 1.59 20.60
C ASN A 266 -0.28 1.83 22.09
N TRP A 267 -1.44 2.43 22.40
CA TRP A 267 -1.89 2.63 23.78
C TRP A 267 -2.04 1.31 24.53
N MET A 268 -2.68 0.31 23.91
CA MET A 268 -2.86 -1.03 24.48
C MET A 268 -1.51 -1.69 24.82
N ILE A 269 -0.56 -1.68 23.88
CA ILE A 269 0.76 -2.28 24.08
C ILE A 269 1.55 -1.59 25.18
N LYS A 270 1.50 -0.26 25.25
CA LYS A 270 2.17 0.50 26.31
C LYS A 270 1.64 0.11 27.70
N ASN A 271 0.32 0.03 27.85
CA ASN A 271 -0.32 -0.38 29.10
C ASN A 271 -0.03 -1.85 29.43
N ALA A 272 -0.14 -2.75 28.45
CA ALA A 272 0.17 -4.18 28.65
C ALA A 272 1.64 -4.39 29.03
N SER A 273 2.57 -3.60 28.50
CA SER A 273 3.99 -3.65 28.86
C SER A 273 4.22 -3.31 30.33
N GLU A 274 3.52 -2.31 30.88
CA GLU A 274 3.59 -2.01 32.31
C GLU A 274 3.01 -3.14 33.18
N GLU A 275 1.94 -3.80 32.74
CA GLU A 275 1.41 -4.98 33.42
C GLU A 275 2.39 -6.17 33.37
N PHE A 276 3.04 -6.40 32.23
CA PHE A 276 4.08 -7.43 32.13
C PHE A 276 5.27 -7.17 33.06
N LYS A 277 5.69 -5.90 33.22
CA LYS A 277 6.74 -5.54 34.19
C LYS A 277 6.33 -5.91 35.62
N LYS A 278 5.09 -5.65 36.03
CA LYS A 278 4.57 -6.03 37.36
C LYS A 278 4.57 -7.55 37.57
N LEU A 279 4.32 -8.32 36.51
CA LEU A 279 4.38 -9.78 36.52
C LEU A 279 5.81 -10.34 36.42
N GLY A 280 6.83 -9.49 36.29
CA GLY A 280 8.22 -9.93 36.12
C GLY A 280 8.51 -10.54 34.74
N ILE A 281 7.66 -10.31 33.75
CA ILE A 281 7.81 -10.81 32.38
C ILE A 281 8.56 -9.77 31.54
N SER A 282 9.72 -10.15 31.00
CA SER A 282 10.49 -9.27 30.11
C SER A 282 9.77 -9.09 28.76
N PRO A 283 9.63 -7.86 28.24
CA PRO A 283 9.02 -7.60 26.93
C PRO A 283 9.65 -8.39 25.77
N GLU A 284 10.95 -8.69 25.84
CA GLU A 284 11.68 -9.46 24.83
C GLU A 284 11.21 -10.92 24.71
N LYS A 285 10.52 -11.41 25.75
CA LYS A 285 9.95 -12.76 25.80
C LYS A 285 8.47 -12.78 25.43
N VAL A 286 7.89 -11.67 24.99
CA VAL A 286 6.47 -11.57 24.65
C VAL A 286 6.29 -11.42 23.14
N PHE A 287 5.63 -12.38 22.52
CA PHE A 287 5.16 -12.25 21.14
C PHE A 287 3.87 -11.44 21.10
N VAL A 288 3.82 -10.47 20.20
CA VAL A 288 2.62 -9.65 19.98
C VAL A 288 1.93 -10.13 18.71
N THR A 289 0.62 -10.37 18.76
CA THR A 289 -0.20 -10.57 17.57
C THR A 289 -1.43 -9.68 17.65
N THR A 290 -1.58 -8.81 16.66
CA THR A 290 -2.77 -7.99 16.51
C THR A 290 -3.83 -8.78 15.75
N LEU A 291 -5.03 -8.86 16.30
CA LEU A 291 -6.18 -9.47 15.68
C LEU A 291 -7.27 -8.42 15.53
N ASP A 292 -8.08 -8.55 14.48
CA ASP A 292 -9.31 -7.76 14.38
C ASP A 292 -10.35 -8.30 15.37
N ALA A 293 -11.30 -7.45 15.77
CA ALA A 293 -12.29 -7.75 16.81
C ALA A 293 -13.17 -8.99 16.50
N ASP A 294 -13.45 -9.22 15.22
CA ASP A 294 -14.24 -10.33 14.69
C ASP A 294 -13.40 -11.56 14.31
N PHE A 295 -12.09 -11.53 14.56
CA PHE A 295 -11.19 -12.61 14.15
C PHE A 295 -11.28 -13.81 15.10
N VAL A 296 -12.03 -14.83 14.67
CA VAL A 296 -12.15 -16.10 15.40
C VAL A 296 -10.94 -17.00 15.09
N ILE A 297 -10.05 -17.15 16.06
CA ILE A 297 -8.89 -18.03 15.90
C ILE A 297 -9.34 -19.50 15.77
N HIS A 298 -8.63 -20.26 14.96
CA HIS A 298 -8.93 -21.69 14.87
C HIS A 298 -8.43 -22.41 16.14
N PRO A 299 -9.19 -23.39 16.69
CA PRO A 299 -8.85 -24.07 17.94
C PRO A 299 -7.49 -24.80 17.99
N ARG A 300 -6.93 -25.20 16.85
CA ARG A 300 -5.72 -26.04 16.73
C ARG A 300 -4.44 -25.28 16.32
N PRO A 301 -4.47 -24.29 15.39
CA PRO A 301 -3.24 -23.71 14.83
C PRO A 301 -2.71 -22.46 15.55
N HIS A 302 -3.21 -22.06 16.72
CA HIS A 302 -2.66 -20.88 17.42
C HIS A 302 -1.12 -20.88 17.62
N PRO A 303 -0.42 -22.02 17.81
CA PRO A 303 1.04 -22.01 17.90
C PRO A 303 1.75 -21.74 16.55
N TYR A 304 1.04 -21.63 15.42
CA TYR A 304 1.63 -21.35 14.11
C TYR A 304 2.19 -19.94 14.00
N ALA A 305 1.50 -18.93 14.53
CA ALA A 305 1.99 -17.55 14.53
C ALA A 305 3.26 -17.42 15.37
N SER A 306 3.29 -18.05 16.54
CA SER A 306 4.47 -18.14 17.40
C SER A 306 5.61 -18.97 16.76
N TYR A 307 5.29 -20.04 16.01
CA TYR A 307 6.25 -20.84 15.26
C TYR A 307 6.89 -20.07 14.10
N CYS A 308 6.08 -19.42 13.26
CA CYS A 308 6.54 -18.64 12.12
C CYS A 308 7.33 -17.40 12.56
N HIS A 309 6.86 -16.70 13.59
CA HIS A 309 7.56 -15.51 14.07
C HIS A 309 8.92 -15.87 14.67
N ARG A 310 9.04 -16.99 15.40
CA ARG A 310 10.31 -17.43 15.96
C ARG A 310 11.27 -18.03 14.93
N HIS A 311 10.77 -18.75 13.91
CA HIS A 311 11.62 -19.14 12.77
C HIS A 311 12.17 -17.91 12.04
N CYS A 312 11.37 -16.85 11.85
CA CYS A 312 11.86 -15.60 11.27
C CYS A 312 12.86 -14.86 12.20
N PHE A 313 12.61 -14.80 13.51
CA PHE A 313 13.52 -14.10 14.44
C PHE A 313 14.84 -14.85 14.65
N LEU A 314 14.82 -16.19 14.73
CA LEU A 314 16.04 -17.01 14.86
C LEU A 314 16.77 -17.18 13.52
N ALA A 315 16.08 -17.09 12.37
CA ALA A 315 16.72 -16.97 11.07
C ALA A 315 17.34 -15.58 10.87
N ALA A 316 16.69 -14.50 11.34
CA ALA A 316 17.24 -13.14 11.32
C ALA A 316 18.44 -12.97 12.27
N GLY A 317 18.41 -13.63 13.44
CA GLY A 317 19.54 -13.68 14.37
C GLY A 317 20.79 -14.39 13.84
N ARG A 318 20.68 -15.18 12.75
CA ARG A 318 21.86 -15.69 12.03
C ARG A 318 22.48 -14.70 11.05
N ASN A 319 21.75 -13.65 10.67
CA ASN A 319 22.17 -12.69 9.65
C ASN A 319 22.47 -11.28 10.18
N GLY A 320 22.42 -11.05 11.50
CA GLY A 320 23.00 -9.84 12.10
C GLY A 320 22.45 -8.51 11.57
N TRP A 321 21.13 -8.40 11.39
CA TRP A 321 20.47 -7.11 11.15
C TRP A 321 19.50 -6.84 12.30
N LEU A 322 20.04 -6.19 13.34
CA LEU A 322 19.30 -5.31 14.25
C LEU A 322 19.61 -3.87 13.87
#